data_AF-S5ZSX5-F1
#
_entry.id   AF-S5ZSX5-F1
#
_cell.length_a   1.000
_cell.length_b   1.000
_cell.length_c   1.000
_cell.angle_alpha   90.00
_cell.angle_beta   90.00
_cell.angle_gamma   90.00
#
_symmetry.space_group_name_H-M   'P 1'
#
loop_
_entity.id
_entity.type
_entity.pdbx_description
1 polymer ?
#
loop_
_entity_poly.entity_id
_entity_poly.type
_entity_poly.pdbx_seq_one_letter_code
_entity_poly.pdbx_strand_id
1 'polypeptide(L)'
;MQGCTALTYLYCGNNQLASLNVQGFTALMYLYCNNNQLNSLNVQGLTALREVGCRNNKITSLNVQDCTALEWLSCYNNKLNEEAFILLFTDLPSRSSYAIKGTCYLYREADPTEGNCTDFTLSPALQAAFNNAKAKNWKMYKFIDSVGAEI
;
A
#
# COMPACT_ATOMS: atom_id res chain seq x y z
N MET A 1 -10.06 -11.41 -15.32
CA MET A 1 -9.10 -12.36 -15.89
C MET A 1 -8.89 -13.45 -14.86
N GLN A 2 -9.52 -14.62 -15.00
CA GLN A 2 -9.30 -15.76 -14.11
C GLN A 2 -8.41 -16.76 -14.88
N GLY A 3 -7.35 -17.28 -14.26
CA GLY A 3 -6.52 -18.34 -14.86
C GLY A 3 -5.04 -18.03 -15.15
N CYS A 4 -4.54 -16.82 -14.88
CA CYS A 4 -3.10 -16.51 -15.02
C CYS A 4 -2.33 -16.85 -13.74
N THR A 5 -2.35 -18.12 -13.32
CA THR A 5 -1.75 -18.58 -12.06
C THR A 5 -0.22 -18.50 -12.02
N ALA A 6 0.42 -18.31 -13.18
CA ALA A 6 1.88 -18.15 -13.29
C ALA A 6 2.32 -16.68 -13.44
N LEU A 7 1.40 -15.71 -13.47
CA LEU A 7 1.77 -14.31 -13.63
C LEU A 7 2.43 -13.79 -12.35
N THR A 8 3.71 -13.43 -12.45
CA THR A 8 4.52 -12.95 -11.31
C THR A 8 4.68 -11.43 -11.28
N TYR A 9 4.54 -10.75 -12.44
CA TYR A 9 4.63 -9.30 -12.57
C TYR A 9 3.42 -8.76 -13.32
N LEU A 10 2.81 -7.69 -12.79
CA LEU A 10 1.77 -6.93 -13.48
C LEU A 10 2.10 -5.44 -13.44
N TYR A 11 2.49 -4.91 -14.60
CA TYR A 11 2.69 -3.48 -14.83
C TYR A 11 1.53 -2.94 -15.66
N CYS A 12 0.68 -2.14 -15.03
CA CYS A 12 -0.48 -1.50 -15.67
C CYS A 12 -0.62 -0.02 -15.32
N GLY A 13 0.48 0.60 -14.87
CA GLY A 13 0.50 2.03 -14.57
C GLY A 13 0.41 2.93 -15.81
N ASN A 14 0.07 4.20 -15.59
CA ASN A 14 -0.13 5.22 -16.63
C ASN A 14 -1.25 4.86 -17.62
N ASN A 15 -2.40 4.48 -17.08
CA ASN A 15 -3.60 4.18 -17.85
C ASN A 15 -4.80 4.95 -17.28
N GLN A 16 -5.99 4.61 -17.73
CA GLN A 16 -7.25 5.19 -17.26
C GLN A 16 -8.13 4.12 -16.59
N LEU A 17 -7.50 3.14 -15.93
CA LEU A 17 -8.23 2.06 -15.27
C LEU A 17 -9.06 2.61 -14.12
N ALA A 18 -10.38 2.43 -14.20
CA ALA A 18 -11.32 2.75 -13.12
C ALA A 18 -11.41 1.60 -12.09
N SER A 19 -11.06 0.39 -12.51
CA SER A 19 -11.07 -0.82 -11.68
C SER A 19 -9.95 -1.76 -12.08
N LEU A 20 -9.41 -2.51 -11.11
CA LEU A 20 -8.41 -3.54 -11.33
C LEU A 20 -8.74 -4.76 -10.46
N ASN A 21 -8.97 -5.90 -11.10
CA ASN A 21 -9.18 -7.17 -10.41
C ASN A 21 -7.98 -8.09 -10.64
N VAL A 22 -7.21 -8.35 -9.59
CA VAL A 22 -6.05 -9.25 -9.57
C VAL A 22 -6.32 -10.54 -8.79
N GLN A 23 -7.55 -10.74 -8.32
CA GLN A 23 -7.93 -11.93 -7.56
C GLN A 23 -7.79 -13.16 -8.45
N GLY A 24 -7.05 -14.16 -7.96
CA GLY A 24 -6.68 -15.37 -8.70
C GLY A 24 -5.29 -15.35 -9.34
N PHE A 25 -4.55 -14.23 -9.28
CA PHE A 25 -3.11 -14.20 -9.63
C PHE A 25 -2.25 -14.62 -8.43
N THR A 26 -2.42 -15.86 -7.98
CA THR A 26 -1.84 -16.35 -6.72
C THR A 26 -0.30 -16.38 -6.70
N ALA A 27 0.36 -16.36 -7.87
CA ALA A 27 1.81 -16.23 -7.97
C ALA A 27 2.30 -14.78 -8.17
N LEU A 28 1.41 -13.79 -8.13
CA LEU A 28 1.78 -12.39 -8.35
C LEU A 28 2.69 -11.90 -7.24
N MET A 29 3.89 -11.47 -7.61
CA MET A 29 4.90 -10.96 -6.68
C MET A 29 5.02 -9.44 -6.75
N TYR A 30 4.76 -8.85 -7.92
CA TYR A 30 4.95 -7.42 -8.16
C TYR A 30 3.75 -6.82 -8.88
N LEU A 31 3.09 -5.85 -8.24
CA LEU A 31 1.96 -5.13 -8.80
C LEU A 31 2.24 -3.63 -8.86
N TYR A 32 2.29 -3.06 -10.07
CA TYR A 32 2.41 -1.63 -10.26
C TYR A 32 1.26 -1.09 -11.12
N CYS A 33 0.33 -0.40 -10.46
CA CYS A 33 -0.88 0.19 -11.02
C CYS A 33 -0.94 1.72 -10.82
N ASN A 34 0.22 2.35 -10.63
CA ASN A 34 0.39 3.79 -10.44
C ASN A 34 -0.23 4.62 -11.57
N ASN A 35 -0.69 5.85 -11.29
CA ASN A 35 -1.24 6.76 -12.31
C ASN A 35 -2.43 6.13 -13.06
N ASN A 36 -3.50 5.85 -12.33
CA ASN A 36 -4.77 5.35 -12.85
C ASN A 36 -5.93 6.10 -12.16
N GLN A 37 -7.16 5.59 -12.27
CA GLN A 37 -8.36 6.17 -11.65
C GLN A 37 -9.02 5.19 -10.68
N LEU A 38 -8.23 4.31 -10.05
CA LEU A 38 -8.74 3.29 -9.14
C LEU A 38 -9.32 3.94 -7.88
N ASN A 39 -10.54 3.55 -7.51
CA ASN A 39 -11.19 3.99 -6.26
C ASN A 39 -10.94 3.03 -5.10
N SER A 40 -10.57 1.79 -5.40
CA SER A 40 -10.21 0.77 -4.43
C SER A 40 -9.20 -0.20 -5.04
N LEU A 41 -8.42 -0.86 -4.18
CA LEU A 41 -7.52 -1.93 -4.58
C LEU A 41 -7.60 -3.06 -3.55
N ASN A 42 -8.02 -4.24 -4.00
CA ASN A 42 -8.07 -5.44 -3.18
C ASN A 42 -7.02 -6.45 -3.67
N VAL A 43 -5.98 -6.65 -2.86
CA VAL A 43 -4.93 -7.65 -3.09
C VAL A 43 -4.92 -8.73 -2.01
N GLN A 44 -5.98 -8.82 -1.21
CA GLN A 44 -6.09 -9.77 -0.10
C GLN A 44 -5.74 -11.19 -0.53
N GLY A 45 -4.99 -11.89 0.33
CA GLY A 45 -4.66 -13.31 0.15
C GLY A 45 -3.67 -13.61 -0.97
N LEU A 46 -3.12 -12.60 -1.65
CA LEU A 46 -2.01 -12.78 -2.57
C LEU A 46 -0.71 -12.98 -1.78
N THR A 47 -0.55 -14.18 -1.20
CA THR A 47 0.52 -14.50 -0.25
C THR A 47 1.93 -14.40 -0.84
N ALA A 48 2.09 -14.49 -2.16
CA ALA A 48 3.34 -14.29 -2.88
C ALA A 48 3.69 -12.82 -3.16
N LEU A 49 2.75 -11.88 -2.94
CA LEU A 49 2.90 -10.48 -3.29
C LEU A 49 3.92 -9.80 -2.38
N ARG A 50 5.00 -9.29 -2.98
CA ARG A 50 6.10 -8.61 -2.30
C ARG A 50 6.01 -7.10 -2.41
N GLU A 51 5.59 -6.62 -3.58
CA GLU A 51 5.57 -5.18 -3.86
C GLU A 51 4.24 -4.71 -4.46
N VAL A 52 3.72 -3.61 -3.92
CA VAL A 52 2.54 -2.93 -4.45
C VAL A 52 2.82 -1.44 -4.63
N GLY A 53 2.81 -0.97 -5.88
CA GLY A 53 2.80 0.44 -6.23
C GLY A 53 1.42 0.85 -6.75
N CYS A 54 0.70 1.65 -5.99
CA CYS A 54 -0.64 2.13 -6.34
C CYS A 54 -0.79 3.66 -6.20
N ARG A 55 0.33 4.39 -6.20
CA ARG A 55 0.36 5.84 -6.04
C ARG A 55 -0.37 6.57 -7.17
N ASN A 56 -0.79 7.81 -6.93
CA ASN A 56 -1.50 8.64 -7.92
C ASN A 56 -2.76 7.93 -8.46
N ASN A 57 -3.68 7.61 -7.55
CA ASN A 57 -5.01 7.06 -7.85
C ASN A 57 -6.06 7.82 -7.02
N LYS A 58 -7.28 7.28 -6.90
CA LYS A 58 -8.37 7.82 -6.07
C LYS A 58 -8.75 6.82 -4.96
N ILE A 59 -7.79 6.01 -4.51
CA ILE A 59 -8.06 4.87 -3.62
C ILE A 59 -8.51 5.39 -2.26
N THR A 60 -9.71 4.99 -1.85
CA THR A 60 -10.24 5.21 -0.49
C THR A 60 -10.14 3.95 0.37
N SER A 61 -9.93 2.78 -0.24
CA SER A 61 -9.75 1.50 0.46
C SER A 61 -8.69 0.64 -0.22
N LEU A 62 -7.68 0.23 0.56
CA LEU A 62 -6.59 -0.64 0.15
C LEU A 62 -6.53 -1.84 1.11
N ASN A 63 -6.94 -3.01 0.64
CA ASN A 63 -6.93 -4.23 1.43
C ASN A 63 -5.69 -5.08 1.08
N VAL A 64 -4.81 -5.25 2.06
CA VAL A 64 -3.58 -6.05 1.99
C VAL A 64 -3.59 -7.23 2.96
N GLN A 65 -4.75 -7.58 3.51
CA GLN A 65 -4.90 -8.66 4.47
C GLN A 65 -4.35 -9.96 3.88
N ASP A 66 -3.64 -10.74 4.70
CA ASP A 66 -3.05 -12.04 4.33
C ASP A 66 -1.98 -11.99 3.21
N CYS A 67 -1.47 -10.80 2.84
CA CYS A 67 -0.31 -10.64 1.96
C CYS A 67 1.01 -10.90 2.71
N THR A 68 1.23 -12.15 3.12
CA THR A 68 2.31 -12.52 4.07
C THR A 68 3.73 -12.21 3.61
N ALA A 69 3.99 -12.11 2.30
CA ALA A 69 5.30 -11.78 1.75
C ALA A 69 5.53 -10.26 1.54
N LEU A 70 4.50 -9.42 1.74
CA LEU A 70 4.55 -8.00 1.39
C LEU A 70 5.68 -7.30 2.14
N GLU A 71 6.50 -6.56 1.41
CA GLU A 71 7.69 -5.89 1.92
C GLU A 71 7.83 -4.45 1.44
N TRP A 72 7.16 -4.09 0.35
CA TRP A 72 7.16 -2.75 -0.17
C TRP A 72 5.76 -2.32 -0.58
N LEU A 73 5.34 -1.16 -0.10
CA LEU A 73 4.06 -0.55 -0.46
C LEU A 73 4.26 0.96 -0.73
N SER A 74 3.69 1.43 -1.82
CA SER A 74 3.59 2.87 -2.11
C SER A 74 2.15 3.22 -2.48
N CYS A 75 1.54 4.10 -1.68
CA CYS A 75 0.15 4.51 -1.81
C CYS A 75 -0.07 6.03 -1.71
N TYR A 76 0.99 6.84 -1.73
CA TYR A 76 0.87 8.32 -1.74
C TYR A 76 0.03 8.84 -2.92
N ASN A 77 -0.49 10.05 -2.79
CA ASN A 77 -1.41 10.70 -3.73
C ASN A 77 -2.63 9.82 -4.01
N ASN A 78 -3.37 9.50 -2.96
CA ASN A 78 -4.65 8.79 -3.00
C ASN A 78 -5.70 9.53 -2.15
N LYS A 79 -6.70 8.83 -1.62
CA LYS A 79 -7.78 9.35 -0.77
C LYS A 79 -7.97 8.48 0.48
N LEU A 80 -6.89 7.88 1.00
CA LEU A 80 -6.92 7.04 2.19
C LEU A 80 -7.12 7.93 3.43
N ASN A 81 -8.31 7.87 4.01
CA ASN A 81 -8.61 8.58 5.26
C ASN A 81 -8.04 7.84 6.47
N GLU A 82 -8.29 8.38 7.67
CA GLU A 82 -7.89 7.78 8.94
C GLU A 82 -8.33 6.30 9.07
N GLU A 83 -9.60 5.99 8.81
CA GLU A 83 -10.14 4.63 8.92
C GLU A 83 -9.42 3.65 7.97
N ALA A 84 -9.15 4.08 6.74
CA ALA A 84 -8.44 3.28 5.75
C ALA A 84 -6.99 3.00 6.19
N PHE A 85 -6.32 3.96 6.83
CA PHE A 85 -4.98 3.73 7.37
C PHE A 85 -4.97 2.83 8.59
N ILE A 86 -5.97 2.92 9.48
CA ILE A 86 -6.10 1.99 10.61
C ILE A 86 -6.15 0.55 10.10
N LEU A 87 -7.01 0.29 9.10
CA LEU A 87 -7.11 -1.03 8.47
C LEU A 87 -5.78 -1.43 7.80
N LEU A 88 -5.21 -0.56 6.98
CA LEU A 88 -3.95 -0.83 6.29
C LEU A 88 -2.83 -1.22 7.26
N PHE A 89 -2.60 -0.43 8.32
CA PHE A 89 -1.55 -0.71 9.31
C PHE A 89 -1.82 -1.99 10.10
N THR A 90 -3.10 -2.30 10.34
CA THR A 90 -3.53 -3.55 10.99
C THR A 90 -3.25 -4.77 10.12
N ASP A 91 -3.41 -4.62 8.80
CA ASP A 91 -3.29 -5.72 7.83
C ASP A 91 -1.86 -5.94 7.33
N LEU A 92 -0.95 -4.96 7.49
CA LEU A 92 0.46 -5.16 7.14
C LEU A 92 1.03 -6.40 7.87
N PRO A 93 1.76 -7.30 7.18
CA PRO A 93 2.29 -8.51 7.78
C PRO A 93 3.42 -8.19 8.78
N SER A 94 3.59 -9.06 9.77
CA SER A 94 4.79 -9.02 10.62
C SER A 94 6.02 -9.41 9.81
N ARG A 95 7.06 -8.58 9.87
CA ARG A 95 8.37 -8.85 9.25
C ARG A 95 9.47 -9.14 10.27
N SER A 96 9.11 -9.48 11.50
CA SER A 96 10.09 -9.77 12.58
C SER A 96 11.01 -10.96 12.27
N SER A 97 10.63 -11.86 11.36
CA SER A 97 11.45 -13.00 10.92
C SER A 97 12.43 -12.67 9.80
N TYR A 98 12.35 -11.49 9.19
CA TYR A 98 13.21 -11.09 8.06
C TYR A 98 14.29 -10.11 8.52
N ALA A 99 15.50 -10.24 7.96
CA ALA A 99 16.60 -9.31 8.24
C ALA A 99 16.31 -7.88 7.76
N ILE A 100 15.47 -7.74 6.73
CA ILE A 100 15.09 -6.45 6.15
C ILE A 100 13.70 -6.02 6.62
N LYS A 101 13.62 -4.78 7.07
CA LYS A 101 12.35 -4.12 7.39
C LYS A 101 11.53 -3.92 6.11
N GLY A 102 10.22 -4.00 6.25
CA GLY A 102 9.30 -3.57 5.19
C GLY A 102 9.35 -2.05 5.03
N THR A 103 8.94 -1.54 3.88
CA THR A 103 8.96 -0.10 3.57
C THR A 103 7.61 0.35 3.03
N CYS A 104 7.01 1.37 3.64
CA CYS A 104 5.80 2.02 3.15
C CYS A 104 6.06 3.47 2.78
N TYR A 105 5.57 3.91 1.62
CA TYR A 105 5.51 5.32 1.22
C TYR A 105 4.05 5.78 1.21
N LEU A 106 3.67 6.53 2.25
CA LEU A 106 2.28 6.72 2.65
C LEU A 106 1.65 7.97 2.04
N TYR A 107 2.38 9.09 2.02
CA TYR A 107 1.89 10.35 1.50
C TYR A 107 3.02 11.26 0.99
N ARG A 108 2.67 12.31 0.23
CA ARG A 108 3.58 13.41 -0.14
C ARG A 108 3.38 14.62 0.76
N GLU A 109 4.47 15.11 1.34
CA GLU A 109 4.46 16.33 2.12
C GLU A 109 4.37 17.56 1.20
N ALA A 110 3.62 18.58 1.63
CA ALA A 110 3.44 19.83 0.91
C ALA A 110 2.91 19.69 -0.54
N ASP A 111 2.32 18.55 -0.90
CA ASP A 111 1.63 18.36 -2.18
C ASP A 111 0.14 18.68 -2.00
N PRO A 112 -0.40 19.73 -2.63
CA PRO A 112 -1.81 20.08 -2.52
C PRO A 112 -2.75 19.06 -3.16
N THR A 113 -2.21 18.11 -3.95
CA THR A 113 -2.98 17.02 -4.55
C THR A 113 -3.03 15.76 -3.68
N GLU A 114 -2.20 15.69 -2.64
CA GLU A 114 -2.25 14.60 -1.67
C GLU A 114 -3.61 14.62 -0.95
N GLY A 115 -4.29 13.48 -0.97
CA GLY A 115 -5.58 13.32 -0.31
C GLY A 115 -5.59 12.24 0.75
N ASN A 116 -4.46 11.58 1.00
CA ASN A 116 -4.29 10.70 2.12
C ASN A 116 -4.24 11.49 3.44
N CYS A 117 -4.65 10.88 4.53
CA CYS A 117 -4.36 11.33 5.88
C CYS A 117 -2.84 11.42 6.08
N THR A 118 -2.35 12.59 6.50
CA THR A 118 -0.91 12.87 6.67
C THR A 118 -0.47 12.99 8.12
N ASP A 119 -1.42 13.11 9.05
CA ASP A 119 -1.17 13.16 10.49
C ASP A 119 -1.65 11.85 11.14
N PHE A 120 -0.70 10.97 11.46
CA PHE A 120 -1.00 9.68 12.09
C PHE A 120 -1.19 9.76 13.61
N THR A 121 -1.27 10.98 14.16
CA THR A 121 -1.53 11.27 15.57
C THR A 121 -2.96 11.76 15.82
N LEU A 122 -3.76 11.94 14.77
CA LEU A 122 -5.13 12.51 14.81
C LEU A 122 -6.07 11.81 15.80
N SER A 123 -5.91 10.51 16.00
CA SER A 123 -6.66 9.77 17.02
C SER A 123 -5.81 8.71 17.71
N PRO A 124 -6.22 8.28 18.93
CA PRO A 124 -5.56 7.17 19.61
C PRO A 124 -5.57 5.86 18.81
N ALA A 125 -6.63 5.60 18.04
CA ALA A 125 -6.75 4.37 17.25
C ALA A 125 -5.78 4.37 16.07
N LEU A 126 -5.71 5.49 15.33
CA LEU A 126 -4.76 5.66 14.23
C LEU A 126 -3.31 5.58 14.72
N GLN A 127 -3.01 6.28 15.81
CA GLN A 127 -1.69 6.29 16.41
C GLN A 127 -1.26 4.89 16.86
N ALA A 128 -2.17 4.14 17.50
CA ALA A 128 -1.90 2.76 17.93
C ALA A 128 -1.65 1.83 16.73
N ALA A 129 -2.48 1.93 15.68
CA ALA A 129 -2.32 1.13 14.46
C ALA A 129 -0.97 1.43 13.77
N PHE A 130 -0.62 2.72 13.63
CA PHE A 130 0.66 3.14 13.06
C PHE A 130 1.86 2.60 13.85
N ASN A 131 1.82 2.70 15.19
CA ASN A 131 2.87 2.16 16.05
C ASN A 131 2.97 0.62 15.98
N ASN A 132 1.84 -0.07 15.87
CA ASN A 132 1.81 -1.52 15.66
C ASN A 132 2.50 -1.90 14.35
N ALA A 133 2.21 -1.19 13.26
CA ALA A 133 2.88 -1.45 11.99
C ALA A 133 4.41 -1.24 12.07
N LYS A 134 4.90 -0.24 12.81
CA LYS A 134 6.34 -0.10 13.12
C LYS A 134 6.89 -1.27 13.92
N ALA A 135 6.15 -1.75 14.93
CA ALA A 135 6.52 -2.92 15.73
C ALA A 135 6.58 -4.22 14.90
N LYS A 136 5.80 -4.29 13.81
CA LYS A 136 5.87 -5.33 12.77
C LYS A 136 7.09 -5.20 11.84
N ASN A 137 8.09 -4.40 12.19
CA ASN A 137 9.29 -4.12 11.39
C ASN A 137 9.02 -3.42 10.06
N TRP A 138 8.09 -2.46 10.03
CA TRP A 138 7.91 -1.56 8.89
C TRP A 138 8.56 -0.20 9.15
N LYS A 139 9.24 0.32 8.13
CA LYS A 139 9.65 1.71 8.04
C LYS A 139 8.59 2.48 7.27
N MET A 140 8.17 3.61 7.83
CA MET A 140 7.12 4.44 7.29
C MET A 140 7.73 5.72 6.74
N TYR A 141 7.45 6.04 5.49
CA TYR A 141 8.00 7.20 4.82
C TYR A 141 6.90 8.11 4.30
N LYS A 142 7.18 9.41 4.38
CA LYS A 142 6.58 10.43 3.50
C LYS A 142 7.55 10.77 2.37
N PHE A 143 7.04 11.24 1.25
CA PHE A 143 7.85 11.80 0.17
C PHE A 143 7.98 13.31 0.35
N ILE A 144 9.22 13.80 0.31
CA ILE A 144 9.57 15.22 0.24
C ILE A 144 10.36 15.40 -1.05
N ASP A 145 9.84 16.18 -2.00
CA ASP A 145 10.46 16.38 -3.32
C ASP A 145 10.82 15.06 -4.02
N SER A 146 12.13 14.78 -4.22
CA SER A 146 12.67 13.57 -4.85
C SER A 146 13.19 12.53 -3.85
N VAL A 147 13.03 12.73 -2.53
CA VAL A 147 13.54 11.84 -1.49
C VAL A 147 12.45 11.42 -0.50
N GLY A 148 12.60 10.23 0.08
CA GLY A 148 11.75 9.75 1.17
C GLY A 148 12.31 10.16 2.53
N ALA A 149 11.46 10.64 3.44
CA ALA A 149 11.79 10.91 4.84
C ALA A 149 11.01 9.97 5.77
N GLU A 150 11.70 9.30 6.70
CA GLU A 150 11.08 8.38 7.65
C GLU A 150 10.25 9.16 8.68
N ILE A 151 9.08 8.65 9.05
CA ILE A 151 8.11 9.26 9.99
C ILE A 151 7.63 8.26 11.02
#